data_AF-A0A5E4TLM9-F1
#
_entry.id   AF-A0A5E4TLM9-F1
#
_cell.length_a   1.000
_cell.length_b   1.000
_cell.length_c   1.000
_cell.angle_alpha   90.00
_cell.angle_beta   90.00
_cell.angle_gamma   90.00
#
_symmetry.space_group_name_H-M   'P 1'
#
loop_
_entity.id
_entity.type
_entity.pdbx_description
1 polymer ?
#
loop_
_entity_poly.entity_id
_entity_poly.type
_entity_poly.pdbx_seq_one_letter_code
_entity_poly.pdbx_strand_id
1 'polypeptide(L)'
;MLWLSVAYAESAKVLSTSMLEDDFSRTHENVLAILHLCRHSLELYFKGAIGYTREEIPRNSHRLSYLFDRFKLLYPSPEYLPELPFDEEVFRTDDFFPESLEPFHRTHDQRFRYPSDTKGQPFDAFRPYDVDEKAELIAKFWQSLVIIVLEITGRERADV
;
A
#
# COMPACT_ATOMS: atom_id res chain seq x y z
N MET A 1 -12.85 -6.77 4.38
CA MET A 1 -11.55 -6.42 3.77
C MET A 1 -10.88 -5.27 4.52
N LEU A 2 -11.62 -4.24 4.94
CA LEU A 2 -11.07 -3.11 5.71
C LEU A 2 -10.35 -3.50 7.02
N TRP A 3 -10.87 -4.46 7.78
CA TRP A 3 -10.16 -4.95 8.98
C TRP A 3 -8.84 -5.66 8.63
N LEU A 4 -8.79 -6.34 7.48
CA LEU A 4 -7.61 -7.05 7.03
C LEU A 4 -6.55 -6.08 6.51
N SER A 5 -6.95 -5.00 5.82
CA SER A 5 -6.00 -3.95 5.43
C SER A 5 -5.30 -3.33 6.63
N VAL A 6 -6.03 -3.08 7.72
CA VAL A 6 -5.44 -2.58 8.98
C VAL A 6 -4.42 -3.58 9.53
N ALA A 7 -4.75 -4.87 9.60
CA ALA A 7 -3.83 -5.89 10.10
C ALA A 7 -2.53 -6.00 9.28
N TYR A 8 -2.59 -5.87 7.95
CA TYR A 8 -1.40 -5.83 7.11
C TYR A 8 -0.55 -4.57 7.32
N ALA A 9 -1.17 -3.40 7.51
CA ALA A 9 -0.45 -2.17 7.81
C ALA A 9 0.20 -2.22 9.20
N GLU A 10 -0.50 -2.79 10.19
CA GLU A 10 0.02 -3.00 11.53
C GLU A 10 1.22 -3.94 11.52
N SER A 11 1.14 -5.04 10.77
CA SER A 11 2.25 -5.97 10.60
C SER A 11 3.48 -5.29 9.99
N ALA A 12 3.27 -4.44 8.98
CA ALA A 12 4.35 -3.65 8.39
C ALA A 12 4.99 -2.71 9.42
N LYS A 13 4.17 -2.02 10.22
CA LYS A 13 4.61 -1.11 11.28
C LYS A 13 5.43 -1.85 12.35
N VAL A 14 4.94 -2.99 12.84
CA VAL A 14 5.66 -3.81 13.82
C VAL A 14 7.03 -4.24 13.28
N LEU A 15 7.07 -4.78 12.07
CA LEU A 15 8.34 -5.23 11.47
C LEU A 15 9.32 -4.07 11.23
N SER A 16 8.85 -2.90 10.80
CA SER A 16 9.71 -1.73 10.65
C SER A 16 10.24 -1.21 11.97
N THR A 17 9.43 -1.25 13.04
CA THR A 17 9.89 -0.90 14.40
C THR A 17 10.93 -1.89 14.90
N SER A 18 10.70 -3.19 14.73
CA SER A 18 11.69 -4.21 15.10
C SER A 18 13.00 -4.08 14.32
N MET A 19 12.99 -3.57 13.08
CA MET A 19 14.22 -3.22 12.38
C MET A 19 15.00 -2.11 13.08
N LEU A 20 14.31 -1.06 13.56
CA LEU A 20 14.93 0.07 14.27
C LEU A 20 15.53 -0.34 15.62
N GLU A 21 14.87 -1.30 16.29
CA GLU A 21 15.28 -1.86 17.57
C GLU A 21 16.38 -2.94 17.44
N ASP A 22 16.84 -3.21 16.22
CA ASP A 22 17.80 -4.26 15.87
C ASP A 22 17.35 -5.70 16.21
N ASP A 23 16.06 -5.88 16.49
CA ASP A 23 15.39 -7.17 16.72
C ASP A 23 14.98 -7.88 15.41
N PHE A 24 15.07 -7.18 14.27
CA PHE A 24 14.81 -7.73 12.94
C PHE A 24 15.87 -7.27 11.92
N SER A 25 16.34 -8.19 11.07
CA SER A 25 17.47 -7.91 10.18
C SER A 25 17.15 -6.87 9.12
N ARG A 26 17.96 -5.82 9.03
CA ARG A 26 17.87 -4.73 8.04
C ARG A 26 18.44 -5.15 6.67
N THR A 27 17.90 -6.21 6.08
CA THR A 27 18.28 -6.65 4.72
C THR A 27 17.35 -6.07 3.67
N HIS A 28 17.81 -6.00 2.42
CA HIS A 28 17.00 -5.50 1.30
C HIS A 28 15.72 -6.32 1.09
N GLU A 29 15.80 -7.64 1.26
CA GLU A 29 14.68 -8.57 1.10
C GLU A 29 13.61 -8.34 2.18
N ASN A 30 14.03 -8.14 3.42
CA ASN A 30 13.11 -7.86 4.52
C ASN A 30 12.42 -6.50 4.35
N VAL A 31 13.13 -5.51 3.81
CA VAL A 31 12.55 -4.22 3.44
C VAL A 31 11.48 -4.39 2.36
N LEU A 32 11.78 -5.14 1.29
CA LEU A 32 10.81 -5.40 0.23
C LEU A 32 9.57 -6.12 0.76
N ALA A 33 9.73 -7.06 1.70
CA ALA A 33 8.62 -7.72 2.36
C ALA A 33 7.75 -6.74 3.13
N ILE A 34 8.32 -5.80 3.89
CA ILE A 34 7.57 -4.75 4.60
C ILE A 34 6.81 -3.84 3.62
N LEU A 35 7.45 -3.43 2.53
CA LEU A 35 6.80 -2.63 1.49
C LEU A 35 5.67 -3.39 0.79
N HIS A 36 5.84 -4.69 0.58
CA HIS A 36 4.78 -5.56 0.08
C HIS A 36 3.55 -5.55 1.00
N LEU A 37 3.77 -5.65 2.32
CA LEU A 37 2.68 -5.59 3.31
C LEU A 37 1.93 -4.26 3.23
N CYS A 38 2.64 -3.14 3.13
CA CYS A 38 2.02 -1.81 2.96
C CYS A 38 1.18 -1.74 1.67
N ARG A 39 1.76 -2.19 0.56
CA ARG A 39 1.09 -2.19 -0.76
C ARG A 39 -0.11 -3.13 -0.79
N HIS A 40 -0.05 -4.27 -0.09
CA HIS A 40 -1.17 -5.20 -0.02
C HIS A 40 -2.27 -4.69 0.91
N SER A 41 -1.90 -4.06 2.03
CA SER A 41 -2.82 -3.33 2.89
C SER A 41 -3.63 -2.31 2.10
N LEU A 42 -2.98 -1.48 1.28
CA LEU A 42 -3.66 -0.48 0.47
C LEU A 42 -4.60 -1.08 -0.59
N GLU A 43 -4.22 -2.20 -1.22
CA GLU A 43 -5.12 -2.91 -2.14
C GLU A 43 -6.39 -3.38 -1.44
N LEU A 44 -6.24 -4.00 -0.26
CA LEU A 44 -7.35 -4.49 0.54
C LEU A 44 -8.21 -3.34 1.06
N TYR A 45 -7.60 -2.19 1.36
CA TYR A 45 -8.30 -0.97 1.73
C TYR A 45 -9.21 -0.51 0.59
N PHE A 46 -8.67 -0.28 -0.62
CA PHE A 46 -9.49 0.16 -1.75
C PHE A 46 -10.60 -0.84 -2.09
N LYS A 47 -10.30 -2.14 -2.14
CA LYS A 47 -11.32 -3.18 -2.35
C LYS A 47 -12.39 -3.16 -1.26
N GLY A 48 -11.97 -2.96 -0.01
CA GLY A 48 -12.86 -2.90 1.13
C GLY A 48 -13.77 -1.68 1.12
N ALA A 49 -13.21 -0.50 0.80
CA ALA A 49 -13.95 0.76 0.73
C ALA A 49 -14.97 0.73 -0.42
N ILE A 50 -14.56 0.30 -1.61
CA ILE A 50 -15.48 0.09 -2.75
C ILE A 50 -16.59 -0.91 -2.39
N GLY A 51 -16.24 -2.02 -1.75
CA GLY A 51 -17.24 -2.99 -1.29
C GLY A 51 -18.22 -2.44 -0.25
N TYR A 52 -17.81 -1.46 0.53
CA TYR A 52 -18.63 -0.86 1.58
C TYR A 52 -19.73 0.04 1.04
N THR A 53 -19.51 0.68 -0.13
CA THR A 53 -20.52 1.51 -0.81
C THR A 53 -21.62 0.70 -1.53
N ARG A 54 -21.66 -0.64 -1.33
CA ARG A 54 -22.53 -1.62 -2.00
C ARG A 54 -22.24 -1.83 -3.48
N GLU A 55 -21.08 -1.38 -3.95
CA GLU A 55 -20.57 -1.78 -5.27
C GLU A 55 -20.01 -3.22 -5.24
N GLU A 56 -19.89 -3.80 -6.43
CA GLU A 56 -19.22 -5.09 -6.58
C GLU A 56 -17.72 -4.95 -6.26
N ILE A 57 -17.27 -5.75 -5.28
CA ILE A 57 -15.85 -5.79 -4.90
C ILE A 57 -15.02 -6.24 -6.10
N PRO A 58 -14.02 -5.45 -6.56
CA PRO A 58 -13.17 -5.81 -7.69
C PRO A 58 -12.15 -6.89 -7.31
N ARG A 59 -12.61 -8.14 -7.16
CA ARG A 59 -11.79 -9.27 -6.68
C ARG A 59 -10.65 -9.65 -7.62
N ASN A 60 -10.84 -9.46 -8.92
CA ASN A 60 -9.93 -9.94 -9.97
C ASN A 60 -8.78 -8.97 -10.32
N SER A 61 -8.76 -7.76 -9.74
CA SER A 61 -7.70 -6.79 -10.00
C SER A 61 -6.84 -6.59 -8.77
N HIS A 62 -5.52 -6.65 -8.96
CA HIS A 62 -4.54 -6.23 -7.96
C HIS A 62 -3.99 -4.83 -8.26
N ARG A 63 -4.32 -4.23 -9.42
CA ARG A 63 -3.70 -2.98 -9.88
C ARG A 63 -4.17 -1.81 -9.03
N LEU A 64 -3.23 -1.19 -8.29
CA LEU A 64 -3.55 -0.06 -7.41
C LEU A 64 -4.09 1.15 -8.18
N SER A 65 -3.55 1.48 -9.36
CA SER A 65 -4.07 2.58 -10.19
C SER A 65 -5.55 2.41 -10.55
N TYR A 66 -5.94 1.22 -11.05
CA TYR A 66 -7.33 0.91 -11.34
C TYR A 66 -8.25 0.98 -10.12
N LEU A 67 -7.79 0.45 -8.99
CA LEU A 67 -8.54 0.48 -7.73
C LEU A 67 -8.71 1.91 -7.22
N PHE A 68 -7.66 2.72 -7.33
CA PHE A 68 -7.65 4.12 -6.93
C PHE A 68 -8.60 4.97 -7.80
N ASP A 69 -8.61 4.76 -9.11
CA ASP A 69 -9.52 5.46 -10.02
C ASP A 69 -11.00 5.20 -9.70
N ARG A 70 -11.33 3.98 -9.28
CA ARG A 70 -12.68 3.67 -8.80
C ARG A 70 -12.94 4.27 -7.43
N PHE A 71 -11.98 4.13 -6.53
CA PHE A 71 -12.08 4.64 -5.17
C PHE A 71 -12.34 6.15 -5.13
N LYS A 72 -11.60 6.97 -5.91
CA LYS A 72 -11.73 8.43 -5.91
C LYS A 72 -13.09 8.93 -6.42
N LEU A 73 -13.81 8.13 -7.20
CA LEU A 73 -15.19 8.44 -7.62
C LEU A 73 -16.19 8.31 -6.47
N LEU A 74 -15.92 7.39 -5.53
CA LEU A 74 -16.77 7.11 -4.37
C LEU A 74 -16.39 7.95 -3.15
N TYR A 75 -15.09 8.21 -2.98
CA TYR A 75 -14.51 8.96 -1.88
C TYR A 75 -13.66 10.10 -2.47
N PRO A 76 -14.30 11.19 -2.93
CA PRO A 76 -13.59 12.28 -3.61
C PRO A 76 -12.79 13.19 -2.66
N SER A 77 -13.08 13.13 -1.36
CA SER A 77 -12.37 13.92 -0.36
C SER A 77 -10.99 13.30 -0.07
N PRO A 78 -9.91 14.10 -0.06
CA PRO A 78 -8.56 13.59 0.18
C PRO A 78 -8.38 13.01 1.58
N GLU A 79 -9.28 13.31 2.54
CA GLU A 79 -9.23 12.76 3.90
C GLU A 79 -9.36 11.23 3.95
N TYR A 80 -9.96 10.61 2.91
CA TYR A 80 -10.07 9.15 2.81
C TYR A 80 -8.83 8.50 2.18
N LEU A 81 -7.79 9.25 1.82
CA LEU A 81 -6.54 8.70 1.33
C LEU A 81 -5.51 8.66 2.47
N PRO A 82 -5.07 7.47 2.94
CA PRO A 82 -4.05 7.40 3.98
C PRO A 82 -2.69 7.92 3.47
N GLU A 83 -1.84 8.38 4.39
CA GLU A 83 -0.46 8.77 4.07
C GLU A 83 0.35 7.56 3.61
N LEU A 84 1.04 7.64 2.47
CA LEU A 84 1.62 6.47 1.84
C LEU A 84 3.13 6.32 2.11
N PRO A 85 3.61 5.10 2.42
CA PRO A 85 5.03 4.87 2.69
C PRO A 85 5.87 4.65 1.41
N PHE A 86 5.26 4.76 0.23
CA PHE A 86 5.87 4.59 -1.08
C PHE A 86 5.38 5.67 -2.06
N ASP A 87 6.12 5.85 -3.15
CA ASP A 87 5.90 6.94 -4.10
C ASP A 87 4.48 6.92 -4.70
N GLU A 88 3.84 8.08 -4.78
CA GLU A 88 2.50 8.24 -5.35
C GLU A 88 2.43 7.89 -6.85
N GLU A 89 3.57 7.72 -7.51
CA GLU A 89 3.69 7.27 -8.91
C GLU A 89 2.99 5.94 -9.16
N VAL A 90 2.80 5.15 -8.09
CA VAL A 90 2.00 3.92 -8.07
C VAL A 90 0.52 4.15 -8.45
N PHE A 91 -0.01 5.35 -8.25
CA PHE A 91 -1.38 5.74 -8.60
C PHE A 91 -1.47 6.63 -9.83
N ARG A 92 -0.36 7.24 -10.26
CA ARG A 92 -0.38 8.24 -11.34
C ARG A 92 -0.84 7.61 -12.65
N THR A 93 -2.08 7.89 -13.03
CA THR A 93 -2.64 7.58 -14.35
C THR A 93 -2.60 8.77 -15.30
N ASP A 94 -2.45 9.98 -14.74
CA ASP A 94 -2.65 11.25 -15.43
C ASP A 94 -1.34 11.86 -15.95
N ASP A 95 -0.31 11.03 -16.17
CA ASP A 95 0.96 11.50 -16.70
C ASP A 95 0.83 11.85 -18.18
N PHE A 96 1.62 12.81 -18.67
CA PHE A 96 1.57 13.26 -20.07
C PHE A 96 1.97 12.13 -21.06
N PHE A 97 2.57 11.04 -20.54
CA PHE A 97 2.95 9.86 -21.29
C PHE A 97 2.51 8.57 -20.57
N PRO A 98 1.22 8.22 -20.55
CA PRO A 98 0.71 7.07 -19.80
C PRO A 98 1.32 5.73 -20.27
N GLU A 99 1.80 5.66 -21.51
CA GLU A 99 2.48 4.48 -22.07
C GLU A 99 3.82 4.18 -21.38
N SER A 100 4.48 5.17 -20.78
CA SER A 100 5.76 4.98 -20.07
C SER A 100 5.56 4.38 -18.67
N LEU A 101 4.40 4.59 -18.05
CA LEU A 101 4.07 4.10 -16.70
C LEU A 101 3.32 2.76 -16.69
N GLU A 102 2.67 2.38 -17.79
CA GLU A 102 1.93 1.11 -17.86
C GLU A 102 2.80 -0.13 -17.53
N PRO A 103 4.07 -0.25 -17.99
CA PRO A 103 4.94 -1.34 -17.57
C PRO A 103 5.23 -1.34 -16.06
N PHE A 104 5.35 -0.15 -15.46
CA PHE A 104 5.56 0.03 -14.02
C PHE A 104 4.33 -0.44 -13.24
N HIS A 105 3.12 0.02 -13.60
CA HIS A 105 1.88 -0.39 -12.91
C HIS A 105 1.57 -1.87 -13.04
N ARG A 106 1.90 -2.51 -14.17
CA ARG A 106 1.67 -3.95 -14.40
C ARG A 106 2.57 -4.83 -13.55
N THR A 107 3.76 -4.34 -13.19
CA THR A 107 4.77 -5.12 -12.47
C THR A 107 4.92 -4.69 -11.01
N HIS A 108 4.23 -3.63 -10.59
CA HIS A 108 4.39 -3.04 -9.26
C HIS A 108 4.21 -4.04 -8.11
N ASP A 109 3.25 -4.98 -8.22
CA ASP A 109 3.07 -6.04 -7.22
C ASP A 109 4.19 -7.10 -7.25
N GLN A 110 4.79 -7.34 -8.42
CA GLN A 110 5.89 -8.28 -8.60
C GLN A 110 7.21 -7.73 -8.06
N ARG A 111 7.43 -6.41 -8.16
CA ARG A 111 8.66 -5.72 -7.75
C ARG A 111 8.97 -5.86 -6.25
N PHE A 112 7.96 -6.05 -5.40
CA PHE A 112 8.18 -6.31 -3.97
C PHE A 112 8.36 -7.78 -3.61
N ARG A 113 8.18 -8.70 -4.56
CA ARG A 113 8.17 -10.15 -4.32
C ARG A 113 9.29 -10.89 -5.05
N TYR A 114 9.75 -10.35 -6.17
CA TYR A 114 10.71 -11.01 -7.04
C TYR A 114 11.85 -10.05 -7.38
N PRO A 115 13.09 -10.56 -7.45
CA PRO A 115 14.26 -9.76 -7.83
C PRO A 115 14.26 -9.40 -9.33
N SER A 116 13.47 -10.11 -10.15
CA SER A 116 13.40 -9.95 -11.59
C SER A 116 11.99 -10.20 -12.13
N ASP A 117 11.75 -9.73 -13.34
CA ASP A 117 10.53 -10.04 -14.09
C ASP A 117 10.49 -11.51 -14.56
N THR A 118 9.39 -11.87 -15.23
CA THR A 118 9.19 -13.22 -15.81
C THR A 118 10.19 -13.61 -16.91
N LYS A 119 10.97 -12.65 -17.42
CA LYS A 119 12.03 -12.85 -18.42
C LYS A 119 13.42 -12.83 -17.80
N GLY A 120 13.53 -12.75 -16.47
CA GLY A 120 14.79 -12.68 -15.73
C GLY A 120 15.48 -11.31 -15.81
N GLN A 121 14.80 -10.28 -16.29
CA GLN A 121 15.33 -8.91 -16.27
C GLN A 121 15.15 -8.32 -14.87
N PRO A 122 16.18 -7.73 -14.27
CA PRO A 122 16.03 -7.07 -12.98
C PRO A 122 15.03 -5.94 -13.11
N PHE A 123 14.20 -5.76 -12.09
CA PHE A 123 13.36 -4.57 -12.03
C PHE A 123 14.27 -3.35 -11.82
N ASP A 124 13.94 -2.21 -12.47
CA ASP A 124 14.56 -0.94 -12.10
C ASP A 124 14.43 -0.76 -10.59
N ALA A 125 15.59 -0.65 -9.93
CA ALA A 125 15.68 -0.74 -8.49
C ALA A 125 14.82 0.34 -7.83
N PHE A 126 14.11 -0.05 -6.76
CA PHE A 126 13.60 0.94 -5.83
C PHE A 126 14.77 1.77 -5.30
N ARG A 127 14.54 3.06 -5.07
CA ARG A 127 15.51 3.92 -4.39
C ARG A 127 15.97 3.25 -3.08
N PRO A 128 17.22 3.48 -2.65
CA PRO A 128 17.71 2.99 -1.37
C PRO A 128 16.69 3.27 -0.27
N TYR A 129 16.36 2.24 0.51
CA TYR A 129 15.40 2.34 1.60
C TYR A 129 16.13 2.81 2.86
N ASP A 130 15.86 4.05 3.26
CA ASP A 130 16.24 4.55 4.57
C ASP A 130 15.23 4.03 5.61
N VAL A 131 15.67 3.11 6.46
CA VAL A 131 14.80 2.46 7.46
C VAL A 131 14.25 3.48 8.45
N ASP A 132 15.04 4.49 8.82
CA ASP A 132 14.65 5.49 9.80
C ASP A 132 13.53 6.38 9.26
N GLU A 133 13.68 6.90 8.03
CA GLU A 133 12.65 7.69 7.36
C GLU A 133 11.37 6.86 7.10
N LYS A 134 11.55 5.61 6.65
CA LYS A 134 10.42 4.79 6.19
C LYS A 134 9.62 4.18 7.34
N ALA A 135 10.24 3.87 8.46
CA ALA A 135 9.52 3.39 9.64
C ALA A 135 8.53 4.45 10.15
N GLU A 136 8.92 5.73 10.16
CA GLU A 136 8.01 6.83 10.52
C GLU A 136 6.83 6.92 9.55
N LEU A 137 7.10 6.86 8.24
CA LEU A 137 6.05 6.89 7.22
C LEU A 137 5.10 5.69 7.31
N ILE A 138 5.60 4.49 7.61
CA ILE A 138 4.78 3.29 7.79
C ILE A 138 3.90 3.44 9.05
N ALA A 139 4.42 4.03 10.12
CA ALA A 139 3.63 4.31 11.32
C ALA A 139 2.48 5.30 11.02
N LYS A 140 2.76 6.38 10.27
CA LYS A 140 1.74 7.34 9.82
C LYS A 140 0.71 6.71 8.88
N PHE A 141 1.15 5.86 7.96
CA PHE A 141 0.27 5.09 7.09
C PHE A 141 -0.70 4.22 7.89
N TRP A 142 -0.19 3.42 8.83
CA TRP A 142 -1.05 2.60 9.69
C TRP A 142 -2.03 3.45 10.51
N GLN A 143 -1.55 4.52 11.14
CA GLN A 143 -2.38 5.38 11.98
C GLN A 143 -3.51 6.05 11.17
N SER A 144 -3.18 6.64 10.02
CA SER A 144 -4.17 7.27 9.13
C SER A 144 -5.17 6.25 8.60
N LEU A 145 -4.70 5.07 8.17
CA LEU A 145 -5.58 4.00 7.70
C LEU A 145 -6.56 3.54 8.78
N VAL A 146 -6.12 3.40 10.03
CA VAL A 146 -7.00 3.04 11.16
C VAL A 146 -8.11 4.08 11.32
N ILE A 147 -7.77 5.36 11.34
CA ILE A 147 -8.74 6.47 11.50
C ILE A 147 -9.77 6.43 10.37
N ILE A 148 -9.30 6.39 9.12
CA ILE A 148 -10.15 6.38 7.93
C ILE A 148 -11.07 5.16 7.91
N VAL A 149 -10.57 3.98 8.28
CA VAL A 149 -11.39 2.75 8.34
C VAL A 149 -12.47 2.86 9.41
N LEU A 150 -12.17 3.46 10.57
CA LEU A 150 -13.17 3.69 11.62
C LEU A 150 -14.26 4.66 11.14
N GLU A 151 -13.87 5.75 10.46
CA GLU A 151 -14.80 6.71 9.86
C GLU A 151 -15.71 6.05 8.82
N ILE A 152 -15.15 5.30 7.86
CA ILE A 152 -15.92 4.57 6.84
C ILE A 152 -16.90 3.58 7.49
N THR A 153 -16.46 2.87 8.52
CA THR A 153 -17.27 1.80 9.15
C THR A 153 -18.22 2.29 10.24
N GLY A 154 -18.12 3.56 10.66
CA GLY A 154 -18.87 4.10 11.79
C GLY A 154 -18.58 3.41 13.12
N ARG A 155 -17.40 2.80 13.27
CA ARG A 155 -16.97 2.13 14.50
C ARG A 155 -16.15 3.11 15.34
N GLU A 156 -16.40 3.17 16.64
CA GLU A 156 -15.48 3.82 17.57
C GLU A 156 -14.24 2.93 17.77
N ARG A 157 -13.07 3.53 18.13
CA ARG A 157 -11.88 2.77 18.54
C ARG A 157 -12.29 1.86 19.69
N ALA A 158 -12.49 0.58 19.42
CA ALA A 158 -12.44 -0.42 20.48
C ALA A 158 -10.98 -0.50 20.91
N ASP A 159 -10.72 -0.27 22.18
CA ASP A 159 -9.40 -0.38 22.79
C ASP A 159 -8.78 -1.74 22.41
N VAL A 160 -7.72 -1.69 21.59
CA VAL A 160 -6.76 -2.78 21.35
C VAL A 160 -5.47 -2.38 22.05
#